data_AF-A0A2U1MZC0-F1
#
_entry.id   AF-A0A2U1MZC0-F1
#
_cell.length_a   1.000
_cell.length_b   1.000
_cell.length_c   1.000
_cell.angle_alpha   90.00
_cell.angle_beta   90.00
_cell.angle_gamma   90.00
#
_symmetry.space_group_name_H-M   'P 1'
#
loop_
_entity.id
_entity.type
_entity.pdbx_description
1 polymer ?
#
loop_
_entity_poly.entity_id
_entity_poly.type
_entity_poly.pdbx_seq_one_letter_code
_entity_poly.pdbx_strand_id
1 'polypeptide(L)'
;MQSTATTKPTIALRIHLRIPLESLAMFLLKAWRQTAFGVYGYLNFTKSGFLEHSKNFNPEDMTRRIDGKNCIVTGANAGIGYAAAHGLASRGATVYMVCRNKERGEAALSKIQTSTGNQNVHLEVCDLSSVNDVKSLSSRFRAKDVPVHVLVTTKFEISNN
;
A
#
# COMPACT_ATOMS: atom_id res chain seq x y z
N MET A 1 -57.25 3.90 -60.56
CA MET A 1 -56.55 4.63 -59.47
C MET A 1 -55.32 3.81 -59.09
N GLN A 2 -54.14 4.20 -59.56
CA GLN A 2 -52.86 3.54 -59.22
C GLN A 2 -52.32 4.15 -57.92
N SER A 3 -52.02 3.30 -56.94
CA SER A 3 -51.46 3.68 -55.64
C SER A 3 -49.94 3.82 -55.77
N THR A 4 -49.43 5.04 -55.61
CA THR A 4 -48.00 5.36 -55.59
C THR A 4 -47.42 5.12 -54.21
N ALA A 5 -46.63 4.05 -54.04
CA ALA A 5 -45.85 3.80 -52.83
C ALA A 5 -44.60 4.70 -52.80
N THR A 6 -44.51 5.58 -51.80
CA THR A 6 -43.39 6.49 -51.56
C THR A 6 -42.30 5.78 -50.74
N THR A 7 -41.21 5.36 -51.40
CA THR A 7 -40.00 4.86 -50.72
C THR A 7 -39.20 6.01 -50.14
N LYS A 8 -39.02 6.03 -48.80
CA LYS A 8 -38.16 7.01 -48.10
C LYS A 8 -36.69 6.83 -48.50
N PRO A 9 -35.93 7.93 -48.73
CA PRO A 9 -34.51 7.83 -49.04
C PRO A 9 -33.73 7.37 -47.81
N THR A 10 -32.93 6.30 -47.98
CA THR A 10 -32.02 5.78 -46.96
C THR A 10 -30.59 6.08 -47.38
N ILE A 11 -29.79 6.67 -46.49
CA ILE A 11 -28.37 6.98 -46.73
C ILE A 11 -27.52 5.85 -46.15
N ALA A 12 -26.80 5.12 -47.01
CA ALA A 12 -25.86 4.09 -46.60
C ALA A 12 -24.43 4.66 -46.61
N LEU A 13 -23.82 4.79 -45.43
CA LEU A 13 -22.42 5.21 -45.28
C LEU A 13 -21.54 3.96 -45.07
N ARG A 14 -20.60 3.71 -46.00
CA ARG A 14 -19.67 2.58 -45.92
C ARG A 14 -18.27 3.09 -45.53
N ILE A 15 -17.89 2.88 -44.27
CA ILE A 15 -16.58 3.29 -43.76
C ILE A 15 -15.58 2.13 -43.94
N HIS A 16 -14.52 2.35 -44.72
CA HIS A 16 -13.43 1.40 -44.88
C HIS A 16 -12.28 1.76 -43.93
N LEU A 17 -12.21 1.08 -42.80
CA LEU A 17 -11.16 1.28 -41.80
C LEU A 17 -10.04 0.24 -42.00
N ARG A 18 -8.82 0.69 -42.30
CA ARG A 18 -7.62 -0.16 -42.34
C ARG A 18 -6.80 0.04 -41.06
N ILE A 19 -6.97 -0.86 -40.10
CA ILE A 19 -6.14 -0.88 -38.89
C ILE A 19 -5.05 -1.96 -39.07
N PRO A 20 -3.76 -1.65 -38.85
CA PRO A 20 -2.71 -2.66 -38.83
C PRO A 20 -2.97 -3.70 -37.75
N LEU A 21 -2.77 -4.98 -38.06
CA LEU A 21 -3.04 -6.10 -37.13
C LEU A 21 -2.26 -5.95 -35.82
N GLU A 22 -1.01 -5.50 -35.90
CA GLU A 22 -0.15 -5.23 -34.74
C GLU A 22 -0.74 -4.15 -33.81
N SER A 23 -1.27 -3.08 -34.38
CA SER A 23 -1.90 -1.98 -33.61
C SER A 23 -3.18 -2.45 -32.93
N LEU A 24 -3.97 -3.30 -33.60
CA LEU A 24 -5.17 -3.90 -33.02
C LEU A 24 -4.81 -4.88 -31.89
N ALA A 25 -3.83 -5.76 -32.11
CA ALA A 25 -3.35 -6.71 -31.12
C ALA A 25 -2.82 -6.00 -29.86
N MET A 26 -2.00 -4.96 -30.04
CA MET A 26 -1.49 -4.13 -28.94
C MET A 26 -2.59 -3.40 -28.19
N PHE A 27 -3.61 -2.88 -28.89
CA PHE A 27 -4.76 -2.24 -28.25
C PHE A 27 -5.54 -3.24 -27.40
N LEU A 28 -5.85 -4.42 -27.94
CA LEU A 28 -6.58 -5.47 -27.24
C LEU A 28 -5.82 -5.98 -26.01
N LEU A 29 -4.51 -6.18 -26.11
CA LEU A 29 -3.68 -6.59 -24.98
C LEU A 29 -3.67 -5.54 -23.85
N LYS A 30 -3.59 -4.25 -24.20
CA LYS A 30 -3.65 -3.16 -23.22
C LYS A 30 -5.02 -3.11 -22.54
N ALA A 31 -6.10 -3.18 -23.32
CA ALA A 31 -7.47 -3.22 -22.80
C ALA A 31 -7.66 -4.41 -21.86
N TRP A 32 -7.24 -5.61 -22.27
CA TRP A 32 -7.29 -6.81 -21.44
C TRP A 32 -6.54 -6.62 -20.11
N ARG A 33 -5.29 -6.12 -20.13
CA ARG A 33 -4.51 -5.91 -18.91
C ARG A 33 -5.16 -4.89 -17.97
N GLN A 34 -5.68 -3.78 -18.51
CA GLN A 34 -6.39 -2.78 -17.71
C GLN A 34 -7.66 -3.34 -17.09
N THR A 35 -8.48 -4.07 -17.86
CA THR A 35 -9.70 -4.70 -17.36
C THR A 35 -9.38 -5.77 -16.33
N ALA A 36 -8.41 -6.66 -16.60
CA ALA A 36 -8.02 -7.71 -15.67
C ALA A 36 -7.50 -7.13 -14.34
N PHE A 37 -6.65 -6.10 -14.39
CA PHE A 37 -6.17 -5.43 -13.19
C PHE A 37 -7.29 -4.69 -12.45
N GLY A 38 -8.20 -4.03 -13.18
CA GLY A 38 -9.35 -3.34 -12.61
C GLY A 38 -10.32 -4.29 -11.90
N VAL A 39 -10.64 -5.42 -12.53
CA VAL A 39 -11.48 -6.48 -11.93
C VAL A 39 -10.79 -7.08 -10.71
N TYR A 40 -9.51 -7.45 -10.83
CA TYR A 40 -8.75 -7.97 -9.69
C TYR A 40 -8.71 -6.98 -8.52
N GLY A 41 -8.48 -5.70 -8.81
CA GLY A 41 -8.45 -4.66 -7.80
C GLY A 41 -9.81 -4.47 -7.13
N TYR A 42 -10.90 -4.49 -7.89
CA TYR A 42 -12.26 -4.41 -7.34
C TYR A 42 -12.58 -5.59 -6.42
N LEU A 43 -12.14 -6.80 -6.78
CA LEU A 43 -12.40 -7.99 -5.99
C LEU A 43 -11.56 -8.09 -4.72
N ASN A 44 -10.35 -7.50 -4.68
CA ASN A 44 -9.39 -7.71 -3.58
C ASN A 44 -9.15 -6.47 -2.70
N PHE A 45 -9.21 -5.26 -3.26
CA PHE A 45 -8.88 -4.02 -2.54
C PHE A 45 -10.10 -3.19 -2.14
N THR A 46 -11.30 -3.75 -2.28
CA THR A 46 -12.53 -3.18 -1.74
C THR A 46 -12.86 -3.79 -0.39
N LYS A 47 -13.88 -3.23 0.28
CA LYS A 47 -14.36 -3.73 1.57
C LYS A 47 -14.78 -5.20 1.50
N SER A 48 -15.43 -5.63 0.41
CA SER A 48 -15.83 -7.03 0.23
C SER A 48 -14.62 -7.95 0.10
N GLY A 49 -13.59 -7.55 -0.65
CA GLY A 49 -12.33 -8.28 -0.74
C GLY A 49 -11.64 -8.43 0.61
N PHE A 50 -11.52 -7.33 1.38
CA PHE A 50 -10.98 -7.39 2.74
C PHE A 50 -11.76 -8.37 3.64
N LEU A 51 -13.10 -8.30 3.63
CA LEU A 51 -13.93 -9.18 4.44
C LEU A 51 -13.74 -10.65 4.07
N GLU A 52 -13.66 -10.96 2.77
CA GLU A 52 -13.43 -12.33 2.31
C GLU A 52 -12.07 -12.86 2.78
N HIS A 53 -11.00 -12.10 2.57
CA HIS A 53 -9.65 -12.50 3.00
C HIS A 53 -9.49 -12.54 4.51
N SER A 54 -10.23 -11.70 5.25
CA SER A 54 -10.19 -11.71 6.72
C SER A 54 -10.70 -13.01 7.34
N LYS A 55 -11.52 -13.79 6.61
CA LYS A 55 -12.01 -15.10 7.07
C LYS A 55 -10.89 -16.14 7.20
N ASN A 56 -9.84 -16.00 6.39
CA ASN A 56 -8.69 -16.90 6.39
C ASN A 56 -7.58 -16.44 7.34
N PHE A 57 -7.79 -15.35 8.08
CA PHE A 57 -6.84 -14.87 9.07
C PHE A 57 -6.79 -15.82 10.25
N ASN A 58 -5.60 -16.35 10.58
CA ASN A 58 -5.41 -17.17 11.77
C ASN A 58 -5.02 -16.28 12.96
N PRO A 59 -5.87 -16.14 14.00
CA PRO A 59 -5.55 -15.32 15.17
C PRO A 59 -4.31 -15.80 15.93
N GLU A 60 -3.95 -17.09 15.84
CA GLU A 60 -2.76 -17.64 16.48
C GLU A 60 -1.46 -17.05 15.92
N ASP A 61 -1.45 -16.55 14.67
CA ASP A 61 -0.26 -15.90 14.12
C ASP A 61 0.09 -14.61 14.88
N MET A 62 -0.88 -14.00 15.56
CA MET A 62 -0.69 -12.81 16.39
C MET A 62 -0.17 -13.13 17.79
N THR A 63 -0.26 -14.37 18.25
CA THR A 63 0.26 -14.78 19.57
C THR A 63 1.73 -15.21 19.51
N ARG A 64 2.25 -15.50 18.31
CA ARG A 64 3.66 -15.87 18.12
C ARG A 64 4.60 -14.75 18.55
N ARG A 65 5.43 -15.05 19.54
CA ARG A 65 6.53 -14.19 20.00
C ARG A 65 7.58 -13.99 18.91
N ILE A 66 8.13 -12.78 18.85
CA ILE A 66 9.20 -12.38 17.93
C ILE A 66 10.30 -11.63 18.68
N ASP A 67 10.56 -12.06 19.91
CA ASP A 67 11.62 -11.54 20.76
C ASP A 67 12.97 -11.52 20.03
N GLY A 68 13.75 -10.46 20.26
CA GLY A 68 15.06 -10.26 19.61
C GLY A 68 15.00 -9.86 18.13
N LYS A 69 13.80 -9.71 17.54
CA LYS A 69 13.67 -9.16 16.19
C LYS A 69 13.59 -7.64 16.22
N ASN A 70 14.43 -7.02 15.40
CA ASN A 70 14.43 -5.57 15.17
C ASN A 70 13.55 -5.24 13.97
N CYS A 71 12.51 -4.45 14.21
CA CYS A 71 11.53 -4.07 13.22
C CYS A 71 11.54 -2.55 13.02
N ILE A 72 11.60 -2.10 11.78
CA ILE A 72 11.45 -0.69 11.42
C ILE A 72 10.03 -0.49 10.88
N VAL A 73 9.30 0.49 11.43
CA VAL A 73 7.95 0.82 10.99
C VAL A 73 7.89 2.29 10.63
N THR A 74 7.67 2.58 9.35
CA THR A 74 7.46 3.96 8.86
C THR A 74 6.02 4.40 9.11
N GLY A 75 5.81 5.70 9.29
CA GLY A 75 4.47 6.25 9.54
C GLY A 75 3.83 5.71 10.82
N ALA A 76 4.65 5.31 11.79
CA ALA A 76 4.23 4.56 12.97
C ALA A 76 3.43 5.40 14.00
N ASN A 77 3.21 6.68 13.76
CA ASN A 77 2.48 7.56 14.68
C ASN A 77 0.96 7.55 14.51
N ALA A 78 0.42 6.95 13.45
CA ALA A 78 -1.03 6.85 13.22
C ALA A 78 -1.43 5.67 12.33
N GLY A 79 -2.74 5.39 12.28
CA GLY A 79 -3.35 4.45 11.33
C GLY A 79 -2.73 3.05 11.35
N ILE A 80 -2.53 2.48 10.15
CA ILE A 80 -1.99 1.13 9.97
C ILE A 80 -0.54 1.03 10.48
N GLY A 81 0.28 2.07 10.29
CA GLY A 81 1.65 2.10 10.80
C GLY A 81 1.70 1.99 12.33
N TYR A 82 0.83 2.72 13.02
CA TYR A 82 0.69 2.61 14.47
C TYR A 82 0.23 1.22 14.92
N ALA A 83 -0.81 0.68 14.28
CA ALA A 83 -1.32 -0.66 14.59
C ALA A 83 -0.25 -1.75 14.38
N ALA A 84 0.53 -1.65 13.30
CA ALA A 84 1.65 -2.55 13.02
C ALA A 84 2.76 -2.43 14.07
N ALA A 85 3.18 -1.21 14.41
CA ALA A 85 4.19 -0.96 15.46
C ALA A 85 3.74 -1.51 16.82
N HIS A 86 2.48 -1.27 17.20
CA HIS A 86 1.89 -1.81 18.42
C HIS A 86 1.87 -3.34 18.40
N GLY A 87 1.37 -3.97 17.32
CA GLY A 87 1.30 -5.43 17.21
C GLY A 87 2.66 -6.11 17.29
N LEU A 88 3.69 -5.53 16.66
CA LEU A 88 5.06 -6.02 16.75
C LEU A 88 5.62 -5.87 18.18
N ALA A 89 5.40 -4.71 18.81
CA ALA A 89 5.84 -4.45 20.17
C ALA A 89 5.18 -5.38 21.20
N SER A 90 3.86 -5.63 21.08
CA SER A 90 3.11 -6.58 21.92
C SER A 90 3.67 -8.00 21.85
N ARG A 91 4.31 -8.36 20.74
CA ARG A 91 4.90 -9.69 20.50
C ARG A 91 6.38 -9.77 20.89
N GLY A 92 6.93 -8.72 21.51
CA GLY A 92 8.29 -8.70 22.06
C GLY A 92 9.39 -8.20 21.11
N ALA A 93 9.04 -7.71 19.92
CA ALA A 93 10.03 -7.13 19.01
C ALA A 93 10.64 -5.84 19.57
N THR A 94 11.86 -5.54 19.15
CA THR A 94 12.42 -4.18 19.22
C THR A 94 11.86 -3.39 18.05
N VAL A 95 11.12 -2.31 18.31
CA VAL A 95 10.42 -1.55 17.27
C VAL A 95 11.01 -0.15 17.16
N TYR A 96 11.52 0.18 15.97
CA TYR A 96 11.96 1.52 15.62
C TYR A 96 10.87 2.21 14.79
N MET A 97 10.18 3.14 15.43
CA MET A 97 9.14 3.97 14.84
C MET A 97 9.78 5.11 14.05
N VAL A 98 9.62 5.10 12.73
CA VAL A 98 10.11 6.17 11.86
C VAL A 98 8.97 7.15 11.57
N CYS A 99 9.12 8.38 12.08
CA CYS A 99 8.11 9.43 11.99
C CYS A 99 8.74 10.76 11.59
N ARG A 100 8.00 11.58 10.85
CA ARG A 100 8.46 12.93 10.46
C ARG A 100 8.25 13.96 11.57
N ASN A 101 7.07 13.96 12.19
CA ASN A 101 6.77 14.87 13.31
C ASN A 101 7.15 14.20 14.63
N LYS A 102 8.04 14.86 15.37
CA LYS A 102 8.60 14.36 16.62
C LYS A 102 7.54 14.26 17.72
N GLU A 103 6.76 15.31 17.96
CA GLU A 103 5.80 15.32 19.09
C GLU A 103 4.75 14.21 18.96
N ARG A 104 4.18 14.04 17.77
CA ARG A 104 3.23 12.95 17.47
C ARG A 104 3.89 11.58 17.58
N GLY A 105 5.16 11.49 17.20
CA GLY A 105 5.96 10.28 17.35
C GLY A 105 6.15 9.90 18.81
N GLU A 106 6.51 10.85 19.66
CA GLU A 106 6.72 10.67 21.10
C GLU A 106 5.42 10.28 21.82
N ALA A 107 4.31 10.92 21.47
CA ALA A 107 3.00 10.56 22.01
C ALA A 107 2.62 9.11 21.64
N ALA A 108 2.85 8.71 20.39
CA ALA A 108 2.58 7.35 19.94
C ALA A 108 3.52 6.32 20.59
N LEU A 109 4.81 6.65 20.73
CA LEU A 109 5.81 5.85 21.42
C LEU A 109 5.39 5.57 22.85
N SER A 110 5.09 6.62 23.63
CA SER A 110 4.65 6.51 25.02
C SER A 110 3.41 5.64 25.15
N LYS A 111 2.44 5.83 24.25
CA LYS A 111 1.23 5.01 24.21
C LYS A 111 1.52 3.53 23.98
N ILE A 112 2.39 3.19 23.02
CA ILE A 112 2.77 1.79 22.73
C ILE A 112 3.53 1.19 23.90
N GLN A 113 4.53 1.87 24.45
CA GLN A 113 5.30 1.37 25.59
C GLN A 113 4.39 1.10 26.80
N THR A 114 3.43 2.00 27.06
CA THR A 114 2.48 1.85 28.16
C THR A 114 1.50 0.70 27.93
N SER A 115 0.90 0.60 26.73
CA SER A 115 -0.12 -0.42 26.45
C SER A 115 0.46 -1.83 26.28
N THR A 116 1.69 -1.95 25.82
CA THR A 116 2.34 -3.24 25.57
C THR A 116 3.28 -3.67 26.69
N GLY A 117 3.70 -2.76 27.56
CA GLY A 117 4.74 -2.98 28.56
C GLY A 117 6.15 -3.12 27.97
N ASN A 118 6.31 -3.08 26.65
CA ASN A 118 7.59 -3.26 25.98
C ASN A 118 8.34 -1.92 25.87
N GLN A 119 9.49 -1.83 26.55
CA GLN A 119 10.34 -0.64 26.55
C GLN A 119 11.30 -0.58 25.34
N ASN A 120 11.43 -1.67 24.57
CA ASN A 120 12.26 -1.75 23.37
C ASN A 120 11.57 -1.13 22.15
N VAL A 121 10.91 0.01 22.35
CA VAL A 121 10.31 0.81 21.29
C VAL A 121 11.06 2.14 21.26
N HIS A 122 11.48 2.55 20.07
CA HIS A 122 12.34 3.71 19.86
C HIS A 122 11.77 4.60 18.77
N LEU A 123 11.92 5.92 18.91
CA LEU A 123 11.53 6.88 17.89
C LEU A 123 12.75 7.32 17.07
N GLU A 124 12.62 7.25 15.75
CA GLU A 124 13.58 7.79 14.79
C GLU A 124 12.89 8.87 13.97
N VAL A 125 13.36 10.11 14.12
CA VAL A 125 12.82 11.25 13.35
C VAL A 125 13.48 11.27 11.96
N CYS A 126 12.65 11.19 10.91
CA CYS A 126 13.11 11.18 9.53
C CYS A 126 11.97 11.62 8.59
N ASP A 127 12.27 12.55 7.69
CA ASP A 127 11.42 12.77 6.52
C ASP A 127 11.83 11.84 5.38
N LEU A 128 10.97 10.88 5.03
CA LEU A 128 11.24 9.92 3.95
C LEU A 128 11.19 10.55 2.54
N SER A 129 10.71 11.78 2.40
CA SER A 129 10.81 12.54 1.15
C SER A 129 12.19 13.17 0.94
N SER A 130 13.01 13.27 1.99
CA SER A 130 14.37 13.82 1.94
C SER A 130 15.41 12.70 1.85
N VAL A 131 16.11 12.62 0.73
CA VAL A 131 17.23 11.66 0.55
C VAL A 131 18.32 11.86 1.60
N ASN A 132 18.57 13.10 2.02
CA ASN A 132 19.56 13.40 3.06
C ASN A 132 19.15 12.89 4.44
N ASP A 133 17.86 13.01 4.78
CA ASP A 133 17.32 12.45 6.03
C ASP A 133 17.40 10.93 6.03
N VAL A 134 17.04 10.29 4.91
CA VAL A 134 17.12 8.84 4.75
C VAL A 134 18.57 8.34 4.89
N LYS A 135 19.55 9.03 4.27
CA LYS A 135 20.97 8.72 4.45
C LYS A 135 21.42 8.89 5.91
N SER A 136 20.93 9.93 6.58
CA SER A 136 21.23 10.19 7.99
C SER A 136 20.65 9.10 8.89
N LEU A 137 19.39 8.70 8.67
CA LEU A 137 18.73 7.59 9.35
C LEU A 137 19.50 6.28 9.13
N SER A 138 19.87 5.98 7.89
CA SER A 138 20.66 4.79 7.55
C SER A 138 22.01 4.77 8.28
N SER A 139 22.68 5.92 8.36
CA SER A 139 23.96 6.05 9.09
C SER A 139 23.78 5.81 10.59
N ARG A 140 22.73 6.37 11.20
CA ARG A 140 22.40 6.12 12.61
C ARG A 140 22.09 4.64 12.87
N PHE A 141 21.33 4.00 11.99
CA PHE A 141 21.04 2.56 12.11
C PHE A 141 22.28 1.70 11.96
N ARG A 142 23.15 2.03 11.01
CA ARG A 142 24.41 1.33 10.81
C ARG A 142 25.34 1.45 12.03
N ALA A 143 25.35 2.61 12.67
CA ALA A 143 26.11 2.83 13.90
C ALA A 143 25.57 2.05 15.11
N LYS A 144 24.28 1.67 15.12
CA LYS A 144 23.71 0.81 16.17
C LYS A 144 24.18 -0.65 16.06
N ASP A 145 24.71 -1.05 14.89
CA ASP A 145 25.18 -2.40 14.60
C ASP A 145 24.15 -3.50 14.91
N VAL A 146 22.88 -3.24 14.56
CA VAL A 146 21.77 -4.19 14.72
C VAL A 146 21.21 -4.61 13.36
N PRO A 147 20.91 -5.90 13.16
CA PRO A 147 20.30 -6.37 11.92
C PRO A 147 18.84 -5.92 11.82
N VAL A 148 18.43 -5.44 10.65
CA VAL A 148 17.01 -5.15 10.35
C VAL A 148 16.34 -6.45 9.90
N HIS A 149 15.42 -6.96 10.71
CA HIS A 149 14.70 -8.20 10.42
C HIS A 149 13.40 -7.96 9.65
N VAL A 150 12.72 -6.84 9.93
CA VAL A 150 11.45 -6.49 9.32
C VAL A 150 11.44 -5.00 9.00
N LEU A 151 10.99 -4.64 7.80
CA LEU A 151 10.72 -3.26 7.40
C LEU A 151 9.25 -3.15 6.95
N VAL A 152 8.49 -2.28 7.60
CA VAL A 152 7.09 -2.00 7.28
C VAL A 152 6.97 -0.58 6.71
N THR A 153 6.60 -0.50 5.43
CA THR A 153 6.38 0.76 4.72
C THR A 153 4.89 1.09 4.66
N THR A 154 4.43 2.11 5.39
CA THR A 154 2.98 2.45 5.45
C THR A 154 2.64 3.82 4.89
N LYS A 155 3.65 4.65 4.63
CA LYS A 155 3.48 5.97 4.03
C LYS A 155 3.84 5.90 2.55
N PHE A 156 2.86 6.23 1.71
CA PHE A 156 3.04 6.48 0.29
C PHE A 156 2.53 7.90 0.01
N GLU A 157 3.40 8.76 -0.51
CA GLU A 157 3.04 10.12 -0.91
C GLU A 157 3.36 10.24 -2.41
N ILE A 158 2.33 10.42 -3.22
CA ILE A 158 2.51 10.72 -4.64
C ILE A 158 2.87 12.20 -4.71
N SER A 159 4.15 12.47 -4.87
CA SER A 159 4.62 13.79 -5.30
C SER A 159 4.14 13.98 -6.74
N ASN A 160 3.13 14.81 -6.93
CA ASN A 160 2.88 15.42 -8.23
C ASN A 160 3.92 16.53 -8.38
N ASN A 161 4.91 16.30 -9.22
CA ASN A 161 5.72 17.37 -9.80
C ASN A 161 5.18 17.69 -11.18
#